data_AF-A0A7C1BH32-F1
#
_entry.id   AF-A0A7C1BH32-F1
#
_cell.length_a   1.000
_cell.length_b   1.000
_cell.length_c   1.000
_cell.angle_alpha   90.00
_cell.angle_beta   90.00
_cell.angle_gamma   90.00
#
_symmetry.space_group_name_H-M   'P 1'
#
loop_
_entity.id
_entity.type
_entity.pdbx_description
1 polymer ?
#
loop_
_entity_poly.entity_id
_entity_poly.type
_entity_poly.pdbx_seq_one_letter_code
_entity_poly.pdbx_strand_id
1 'polypeptide(L)'
;LKKYIAFARRIRPKVSRKAAERIKEYYLTLRMQTPQSEAMYEGEAPIPITPRQLEALIRLAEAHAKMLLKETVDIEDAEAAIELMNYMLKTVAYDVSIGGIDIHMLSGYRHSKMLVSDIIMEKARELSKGKEEGVSRVELIKAVMEELNVKRIRYTEKMVKELIDELRETGNLYMPKAGYFKPAEES
;
A
#
# COMPACT_ATOMS: atom_id res chain seq x y z
N LEU A 1 -28.81 12.45 -24.90
CA LEU A 1 -28.29 12.54 -23.52
C LEU A 1 -29.28 13.11 -22.50
N LYS A 2 -29.85 14.34 -22.66
CA LYS A 2 -30.77 14.95 -21.67
C LYS A 2 -31.97 14.06 -21.27
N LYS A 3 -32.63 13.41 -22.25
CA LYS A 3 -33.73 12.46 -22.01
C LYS A 3 -33.28 11.25 -21.18
N TYR A 4 -32.08 10.73 -21.44
CA TYR A 4 -31.52 9.59 -20.71
C TYR A 4 -31.27 9.93 -19.24
N ILE A 5 -30.60 11.07 -18.97
CA ILE A 5 -30.33 11.54 -17.61
C ILE A 5 -31.65 11.78 -16.84
N ALA A 6 -32.66 12.36 -17.50
CA ALA A 6 -33.97 12.57 -16.89
C ALA A 6 -34.65 11.25 -16.52
N PHE A 7 -34.53 10.21 -17.35
CA PHE A 7 -35.05 8.88 -17.06
C PHE A 7 -34.27 8.21 -15.92
N ALA A 8 -32.94 8.15 -16.00
CA ALA A 8 -32.07 7.56 -14.97
C ALA A 8 -32.29 8.20 -13.59
N ARG A 9 -32.54 9.52 -13.52
CA ARG A 9 -32.86 10.24 -12.28
C ARG A 9 -34.11 9.73 -11.55
N ARG A 10 -35.03 9.03 -12.22
CA ARG A 10 -36.23 8.45 -11.61
C ARG A 10 -35.95 7.12 -10.91
N ILE A 11 -34.84 6.46 -11.27
CA ILE A 11 -34.44 5.18 -10.70
C ILE A 11 -33.81 5.41 -9.32
N ARG A 12 -34.13 4.51 -8.38
CA ARG A 12 -33.64 4.49 -7.00
C ARG A 12 -33.09 3.09 -6.72
N PRO A 13 -31.86 2.78 -7.14
CA PRO A 13 -31.33 1.44 -7.00
C PRO A 13 -31.21 1.07 -5.53
N LYS A 14 -31.55 -0.17 -5.18
CA LYS A 14 -31.38 -0.70 -3.83
C LYS A 14 -30.03 -1.41 -3.70
N VAL A 15 -29.31 -1.16 -2.62
CA VAL A 15 -28.01 -1.81 -2.42
C VAL A 15 -28.21 -3.30 -2.09
N SER A 16 -27.62 -4.18 -2.90
CA SER A 16 -27.62 -5.61 -2.61
C SER A 16 -26.73 -5.92 -1.40
N ARG A 17 -27.02 -7.04 -0.72
CA ARG A 17 -26.21 -7.49 0.42
C ARG A 17 -24.74 -7.67 0.05
N LYS A 18 -24.47 -8.27 -1.12
CA LYS A 18 -23.09 -8.51 -1.59
C LYS A 18 -22.34 -7.20 -1.84
N ALA A 19 -22.99 -6.21 -2.46
CA ALA A 19 -22.41 -4.89 -2.66
C ALA A 19 -22.12 -4.18 -1.33
N ALA A 20 -23.06 -4.25 -0.39
CA ALA A 20 -22.88 -3.67 0.95
C ALA A 20 -21.71 -4.31 1.72
N GLU A 21 -21.58 -5.63 1.67
CA GLU A 21 -20.47 -6.38 2.28
C GLU A 21 -19.13 -5.93 1.64
N ARG A 22 -19.07 -5.85 0.30
CA ARG A 22 -17.85 -5.42 -0.40
C ARG A 22 -17.41 -3.99 -0.07
N ILE A 23 -18.35 -3.05 -0.03
CA ILE A 23 -18.09 -1.65 0.35
C ILE A 23 -17.61 -1.57 1.81
N LYS A 24 -18.24 -2.34 2.71
CA LYS A 24 -17.85 -2.40 4.12
C LYS A 24 -16.43 -2.93 4.30
N GLU A 25 -16.09 -4.03 3.63
CA GLU A 25 -14.74 -4.60 3.67
C GLU A 25 -13.70 -3.58 3.23
N TYR A 26 -13.90 -2.93 2.08
CA TYR A 26 -13.01 -1.88 1.60
C TYR A 26 -12.85 -0.74 2.60
N TYR A 27 -13.95 -0.23 3.15
CA TYR A 27 -13.91 0.86 4.14
C TYR A 27 -13.11 0.47 5.40
N LEU A 28 -13.28 -0.76 5.90
CA LEU A 28 -12.53 -1.25 7.05
C LEU A 28 -11.04 -1.40 6.74
N THR A 29 -10.70 -1.92 5.55
CA THR A 29 -9.31 -1.96 5.09
C THR A 29 -8.71 -0.56 5.05
N LEU A 30 -9.38 0.40 4.41
CA LEU A 30 -8.92 1.79 4.32
C LEU A 30 -8.69 2.42 5.71
N ARG A 31 -9.58 2.14 6.65
CA ARG A 31 -9.48 2.64 8.03
C ARG A 31 -8.35 2.00 8.84
N MET A 32 -8.07 0.71 8.64
CA MET A 32 -6.95 0.02 9.29
C MET A 32 -5.59 0.48 8.75
N GLN A 33 -5.55 0.88 7.49
CA GLN A 33 -4.33 1.33 6.82
C GLN A 33 -3.94 2.78 7.17
N THR A 34 -4.83 3.52 7.82
CA THR A 34 -4.56 4.89 8.29
C THR A 34 -4.06 4.82 9.74
N PRO A 35 -2.82 5.25 10.06
CA PRO A 35 -2.33 5.27 11.42
C PRO A 35 -3.28 6.06 12.33
N GLN A 36 -3.75 5.45 13.43
CA GLN A 36 -4.55 6.15 14.44
C GLN A 36 -3.70 6.93 15.44
N SER A 37 -2.38 7.01 15.23
CA SER A 37 -1.45 7.57 16.20
C SER A 37 -1.41 9.09 16.15
N GLU A 38 -1.64 9.71 17.31
CA GLU A 38 -1.39 11.13 17.62
C GLU A 38 0.09 11.53 17.50
N ALA A 39 0.99 10.56 17.28
CA ALA A 39 2.40 10.79 16.97
C ALA A 39 2.57 11.02 15.47
N MET A 40 2.24 12.22 14.99
CA MET A 40 2.67 12.65 13.67
C MET A 40 3.05 14.12 13.71
N TYR A 41 4.27 14.41 13.23
CA TYR A 41 4.84 15.75 13.19
C TYR A 41 3.92 16.73 12.47
N GLU A 42 3.91 17.98 12.93
CA GLU A 42 3.20 19.09 12.30
C GLU A 42 3.63 19.22 10.83
N GLY A 43 2.79 18.76 9.91
CA GLY A 43 3.01 18.89 8.46
C GLY A 43 2.48 17.74 7.59
N GLU A 44 2.31 16.53 8.15
CA GLU A 44 2.03 15.32 7.35
C GLU A 44 0.79 14.55 7.83
N ALA A 45 -0.28 15.20 8.26
CA ALA A 45 -1.46 14.47 8.73
C ALA A 45 -2.15 13.69 7.57
N PRO A 46 -2.26 12.35 7.62
CA PRO A 46 -3.00 11.58 6.63
C PRO A 46 -4.47 11.99 6.68
N ILE A 47 -5.12 12.01 5.51
CA ILE A 47 -6.55 12.37 5.40
C ILE A 47 -7.34 11.41 6.30
N PRO A 48 -8.03 11.89 7.35
CA PRO A 48 -8.72 11.01 8.28
C PRO A 48 -9.84 10.27 7.57
N ILE A 49 -9.86 8.94 7.73
CA ILE A 49 -10.91 8.09 7.19
C ILE A 49 -12.14 8.18 8.10
N THR A 50 -13.19 8.86 7.62
CA THR A 50 -14.41 9.16 8.40
C THR A 50 -15.62 8.38 7.87
N PRO A 51 -16.69 8.20 8.68
CA PRO A 51 -17.94 7.59 8.22
C PRO A 51 -18.56 8.26 6.99
N ARG A 52 -18.27 9.55 6.74
CA ARG A 52 -18.72 10.27 5.54
C ARG A 52 -18.18 9.65 4.25
N GLN A 53 -17.00 9.04 4.28
CA GLN A 53 -16.44 8.37 3.11
C GLN A 53 -17.15 7.06 2.78
N LEU A 54 -17.68 6.36 3.80
CA LEU A 54 -18.54 5.20 3.59
C LEU A 54 -19.84 5.62 2.88
N GLU A 55 -20.46 6.71 3.33
CA GLU A 55 -21.65 7.26 2.64
C GLU A 55 -21.32 7.69 1.20
N ALA A 56 -20.16 8.30 0.97
CA ALA A 56 -19.72 8.69 -0.36
C ALA A 56 -19.55 7.48 -1.29
N LEU A 57 -18.93 6.39 -0.81
CA LEU A 57 -18.80 5.13 -1.57
C LEU A 57 -20.17 4.55 -1.95
N ILE A 58 -21.12 4.53 -1.01
CA ILE A 58 -22.48 4.05 -1.28
C ILE A 58 -23.14 4.92 -2.37
N ARG A 59 -23.05 6.25 -2.27
CA ARG A 59 -23.60 7.17 -3.28
C ARG A 59 -22.97 6.99 -4.65
N LEU A 60 -21.66 6.75 -4.72
CA LEU A 60 -20.94 6.48 -5.97
C LEU A 60 -21.42 5.18 -6.62
N ALA A 61 -21.57 4.11 -5.83
CA ALA A 61 -22.07 2.82 -6.32
C ALA A 61 -23.53 2.93 -6.82
N GLU A 62 -24.38 3.65 -6.07
CA GLU A 62 -25.76 3.95 -6.50
C GLU A 62 -25.79 4.80 -7.79
N ALA A 63 -24.88 5.76 -7.94
CA ALA A 63 -24.78 6.58 -9.14
C ALA A 63 -24.35 5.74 -10.35
N HIS A 64 -23.40 4.81 -10.18
CA HIS A 64 -22.97 3.87 -11.21
C HIS A 64 -24.14 2.98 -11.66
N ALA A 65 -24.81 2.32 -10.73
CA ALA A 65 -25.99 1.49 -11.00
C ALA A 65 -27.09 2.29 -11.72
N LYS A 66 -27.35 3.51 -11.26
CA LYS A 66 -28.35 4.43 -11.85
C LYS A 66 -27.99 4.84 -13.28
N MET A 67 -26.71 5.08 -13.57
CA MET A 67 -26.23 5.40 -14.92
C MET A 67 -26.45 4.23 -15.88
N LEU A 68 -26.42 2.99 -15.37
CA LEU A 68 -26.70 1.77 -16.11
C LEU A 68 -28.19 1.37 -16.11
N LEU A 69 -29.06 2.21 -15.56
CA LEU A 69 -30.50 1.96 -15.38
C LEU A 69 -30.83 0.71 -14.54
N LYS A 70 -29.91 0.25 -13.68
CA LYS A 70 -30.12 -0.86 -12.77
C LYS A 70 -31.05 -0.44 -11.62
N GLU A 71 -31.95 -1.33 -11.20
CA GLU A 71 -32.76 -1.16 -9.99
C GLU A 71 -32.08 -1.66 -8.71
N THR A 72 -30.93 -2.33 -8.84
CA THR A 72 -30.17 -2.89 -7.72
C THR A 72 -28.69 -2.59 -7.93
N VAL A 73 -27.99 -2.20 -6.86
CA VAL A 73 -26.53 -2.05 -6.85
C VAL A 73 -25.91 -3.42 -6.61
N ASP A 74 -25.11 -3.89 -7.55
CA ASP A 74 -24.37 -5.15 -7.44
C ASP A 74 -22.89 -4.94 -7.09
N ILE A 75 -22.12 -6.03 -7.10
CA ILE A 75 -20.69 -6.00 -6.77
C ILE A 75 -19.92 -5.15 -7.78
N GLU A 76 -20.28 -5.20 -9.07
CA GLU A 76 -19.55 -4.45 -10.12
C GLU A 76 -19.69 -2.95 -9.89
N ASP A 77 -20.88 -2.50 -9.49
CA ASP A 77 -21.12 -1.10 -9.14
C ASP A 77 -20.32 -0.66 -7.89
N ALA A 78 -20.15 -1.57 -6.92
CA ALA A 78 -19.31 -1.32 -5.74
C ALA A 78 -17.82 -1.26 -6.10
N GLU A 79 -17.32 -2.14 -6.97
CA GLU A 79 -15.94 -2.11 -7.45
C GLU A 79 -15.64 -0.82 -8.22
N ALA A 80 -16.54 -0.39 -9.11
CA ALA A 80 -16.39 0.87 -9.84
C ALA A 80 -16.28 2.09 -8.91
N ALA A 81 -17.08 2.12 -7.83
CA ALA A 81 -17.00 3.16 -6.81
C ALA A 81 -15.68 3.14 -6.04
N ILE A 82 -15.17 1.95 -5.73
CA ILE A 82 -13.88 1.73 -5.05
C ILE A 82 -12.71 2.16 -5.94
N GLU A 83 -12.73 1.81 -7.22
CA GLU A 83 -11.72 2.22 -8.18
C GLU A 83 -11.65 3.74 -8.30
N LEU A 84 -12.80 4.41 -8.39
CA LEU A 84 -12.86 5.86 -8.42
C LEU A 84 -12.33 6.50 -7.12
N MET A 85 -12.67 5.93 -5.96
CA MET A 85 -12.13 6.39 -4.67
C MET A 85 -10.61 6.24 -4.62
N ASN A 86 -10.07 5.10 -5.07
CA ASN A 86 -8.63 4.87 -5.13
C ASN A 86 -7.94 5.87 -6.07
N TYR A 87 -8.54 6.17 -7.23
CA TYR A 87 -8.02 7.18 -8.15
C TYR A 87 -8.03 8.59 -7.54
N MET A 88 -9.11 8.96 -6.86
CA MET A 88 -9.22 10.24 -6.15
C MET A 88 -8.17 10.35 -5.07
N LEU A 89 -8.07 9.33 -4.21
CA LEU A 89 -7.03 9.28 -3.18
C LEU A 89 -5.68 9.45 -3.85
N LYS A 90 -5.36 8.64 -4.90
CA LYS A 90 -4.14 8.73 -5.72
C LYS A 90 -3.80 10.13 -6.18
N THR A 91 -4.78 10.80 -6.75
CA THR A 91 -4.60 12.15 -7.28
C THR A 91 -4.38 13.15 -6.16
N VAL A 92 -5.15 13.04 -5.06
CA VAL A 92 -5.11 14.01 -3.97
C VAL A 92 -3.76 14.02 -3.27
N ALA A 93 -3.18 12.89 -2.84
CA ALA A 93 -1.82 12.99 -2.28
C ALA A 93 -0.68 13.04 -3.32
N TYR A 94 -0.95 12.86 -4.62
CA TYR A 94 -0.04 13.38 -5.65
C TYR A 94 -0.08 14.93 -5.66
N ASP A 95 -1.23 15.56 -5.42
CA ASP A 95 -1.34 17.02 -5.29
C ASP A 95 -0.73 17.54 -3.97
N VAL A 96 -0.90 16.80 -2.87
CA VAL A 96 -0.17 17.05 -1.60
C VAL A 96 1.33 16.80 -1.76
N SER A 97 1.78 16.08 -2.80
CA SER A 97 3.20 15.76 -3.03
C SER A 97 4.07 16.93 -3.50
N ILE A 98 3.53 18.16 -3.64
CA ILE A 98 4.36 19.38 -3.58
C ILE A 98 5.07 19.50 -2.20
N GLY A 99 4.67 18.69 -1.21
CA GLY A 99 5.39 18.44 0.05
C GLY A 99 5.53 16.95 0.41
N GLY A 100 5.76 16.08 -0.58
CA GLY A 100 6.31 14.73 -0.39
C GLY A 100 5.38 13.66 0.22
N ILE A 101 4.73 12.88 -0.65
CA ILE A 101 4.62 11.40 -0.63
C ILE A 101 3.68 10.93 -1.75
N ASP A 102 4.14 10.00 -2.58
CA ASP A 102 3.55 9.55 -3.85
C ASP A 102 2.61 8.32 -3.69
N ILE A 103 1.30 8.44 -3.95
CA ILE A 103 0.24 7.41 -3.73
C ILE A 103 0.26 6.18 -4.65
N HIS A 104 1.37 5.89 -5.31
CA HIS A 104 1.74 4.48 -5.39
C HIS A 104 2.08 3.84 -4.01
N MET A 105 1.74 4.52 -2.89
CA MET A 105 2.03 4.28 -1.46
C MET A 105 0.87 3.70 -0.65
N LEU A 106 -0.20 3.17 -1.25
CA LEU A 106 -1.26 2.52 -0.44
C LEU A 106 -0.86 1.09 -0.03
N SER A 107 -0.09 1.08 1.05
CA SER A 107 -0.20 0.21 2.24
C SER A 107 0.40 -1.22 2.23
N GLY A 108 0.31 -2.03 1.18
CA GLY A 108 0.81 -3.42 1.26
C GLY A 108 2.31 -3.57 0.95
N TYR A 109 2.74 -2.94 -0.14
CA TYR A 109 4.04 -3.23 -0.74
C TYR A 109 5.19 -2.42 -0.12
N ARG A 110 4.96 -1.15 0.27
CA ARG A 110 5.97 -0.28 0.89
C ARG A 110 6.21 -0.58 2.36
N HIS A 111 5.17 -0.87 3.15
CA HIS A 111 5.36 -1.34 4.53
C HIS A 111 6.14 -2.65 4.52
N SER A 112 5.82 -3.57 3.59
CA SER A 112 6.61 -4.78 3.45
C SER A 112 8.02 -4.51 2.96
N LYS A 113 8.25 -3.59 2.01
CA LYS A 113 9.59 -3.27 1.49
C LYS A 113 10.48 -2.59 2.53
N MET A 114 9.94 -1.64 3.29
CA MET A 114 10.65 -1.00 4.41
C MET A 114 10.96 -2.02 5.51
N LEU A 115 9.98 -2.80 5.96
CA LEU A 115 10.22 -3.88 6.92
C LEU A 115 11.27 -4.88 6.43
N VAL A 116 11.23 -5.28 5.15
CA VAL A 116 12.22 -6.20 4.58
C VAL A 116 13.58 -5.52 4.48
N SER A 117 13.64 -4.22 4.18
CA SER A 117 14.89 -3.44 4.17
C SER A 117 15.51 -3.37 5.57
N ASP A 118 14.70 -3.16 6.60
CA ASP A 118 15.13 -3.18 8.00
C ASP A 118 15.67 -4.56 8.39
N ILE A 119 14.97 -5.63 8.00
CA ILE A 119 15.42 -7.01 8.20
C ILE A 119 16.74 -7.26 7.47
N ILE A 120 16.88 -6.80 6.21
CA ILE A 120 18.13 -6.94 5.44
C ILE A 120 19.27 -6.22 6.16
N MET A 121 19.05 -5.00 6.62
CA MET A 121 20.06 -4.21 7.34
C MET A 121 20.43 -4.83 8.69
N GLU A 122 19.45 -5.31 9.44
CA GLU A 122 19.63 -6.03 10.71
C GLU A 122 20.46 -7.30 10.49
N LYS A 123 20.08 -8.16 9.54
CA LYS A 123 20.83 -9.38 9.23
C LYS A 123 22.21 -9.11 8.66
N ALA A 124 22.36 -8.07 7.84
CA ALA A 124 23.67 -7.64 7.37
C ALA A 124 24.55 -7.17 8.54
N ARG A 125 24.01 -6.41 9.51
CA ARG A 125 24.72 -6.01 10.75
C ARG A 125 25.09 -7.22 11.60
N GLU A 126 24.14 -8.10 11.89
CA GLU A 126 24.34 -9.29 12.74
C GLU A 126 25.41 -10.23 12.18
N LEU A 127 25.30 -10.58 10.90
CA LEU A 127 26.18 -11.57 10.27
C LEU A 127 27.56 -11.00 9.89
N SER A 128 27.69 -9.66 9.81
CA SER A 128 28.98 -9.00 9.56
C SER A 128 29.79 -8.69 10.82
N LYS A 129 29.19 -8.82 12.02
CA LYS A 129 29.92 -8.66 13.30
C LYS A 129 31.10 -9.63 13.35
N GLY A 130 32.30 -9.09 13.50
CA GLY A 130 33.55 -9.87 13.57
C GLY A 130 34.08 -10.37 12.21
N LYS A 131 33.44 -10.02 11.08
CA LYS A 131 33.92 -10.34 9.73
C LYS A 131 34.28 -9.05 8.99
N GLU A 132 35.57 -8.80 8.70
CA GLU A 132 36.00 -7.61 7.95
C GLU A 132 35.42 -7.58 6.52
N GLU A 133 35.32 -8.75 5.91
CA GLU A 133 34.84 -8.92 4.53
C GLU A 133 33.31 -8.80 4.36
N GLY A 134 32.54 -8.84 5.45
CA GLY A 134 31.08 -8.75 5.42
C GLY A 134 30.36 -10.08 5.26
N VAL A 135 29.13 -10.05 4.77
CA VAL A 135 28.25 -11.22 4.63
C VAL A 135 28.11 -11.57 3.16
N SER A 136 28.29 -12.84 2.79
CA SER A 136 28.12 -13.26 1.40
C SER A 136 26.66 -13.07 0.93
N ARG A 137 26.46 -12.77 -0.36
CA ARG A 137 25.10 -12.58 -0.94
C ARG A 137 24.17 -13.76 -0.65
N VAL A 138 24.71 -14.98 -0.74
CA VAL A 138 23.96 -16.22 -0.55
C VAL A 138 23.53 -16.38 0.91
N GLU A 139 24.46 -16.13 1.85
CA GLU A 139 24.20 -16.20 3.29
C GLU A 139 23.18 -15.14 3.73
N LEU A 140 23.31 -13.91 3.23
CA LEU A 140 22.38 -12.82 3.53
C LEU A 140 20.97 -13.10 3.02
N ILE A 141 20.81 -13.53 1.77
CA ILE A 141 19.50 -13.88 1.21
C ILE A 141 18.86 -15.01 2.00
N LYS A 142 19.63 -16.06 2.34
CA LYS A 142 19.12 -17.18 3.11
C LYS A 142 18.60 -16.75 4.48
N ALA A 143 19.38 -15.97 5.22
CA ALA A 143 19.00 -15.48 6.55
C ALA A 143 17.76 -14.57 6.50
N VAL A 144 17.68 -13.69 5.48
CA VAL A 144 16.52 -12.82 5.27
C VAL A 144 15.28 -13.64 4.92
N MET A 145 15.38 -14.63 4.03
CA MET A 145 14.25 -15.50 3.67
C MET A 145 13.73 -16.33 4.85
N GLU A 146 14.61 -16.83 5.72
CA GLU A 146 14.23 -17.52 6.95
C GLU A 146 13.43 -16.60 7.90
N GLU A 147 13.90 -15.38 8.13
CA GLU A 147 13.22 -14.38 8.96
C GLU A 147 11.85 -13.98 8.38
N LEU A 148 11.78 -13.80 7.06
CA LEU A 148 10.52 -13.48 6.37
C LEU A 148 9.49 -14.59 6.50
N ASN A 149 9.94 -15.85 6.47
CA ASN A 149 9.05 -17.00 6.67
C ASN A 149 8.51 -17.06 8.10
N VAL A 150 9.35 -16.79 9.12
CA VAL A 150 8.93 -16.71 10.53
C VAL A 150 7.91 -15.60 10.74
N LYS A 151 8.15 -14.41 10.17
CA LYS A 151 7.25 -13.26 10.26
C LYS A 151 6.02 -13.37 9.33
N ARG A 152 5.88 -14.47 8.58
CA ARG A 152 4.80 -14.73 7.61
C ARG A 152 4.67 -13.64 6.54
N ILE A 153 5.80 -13.05 6.15
CA ILE A 153 5.89 -12.02 5.11
C ILE A 153 6.14 -12.73 3.76
N ARG A 154 5.26 -12.53 2.78
CA ARG A 154 5.36 -13.18 1.46
C ARG A 154 6.32 -12.44 0.54
N TYR A 155 7.55 -12.92 0.44
CA TYR A 155 8.59 -12.41 -0.47
C TYR A 155 9.21 -13.55 -1.27
N THR A 156 9.63 -13.25 -2.50
CA THR A 156 10.41 -14.20 -3.31
C THR A 156 11.90 -13.87 -3.21
N GLU A 157 12.76 -14.86 -3.42
CA GLU A 157 14.21 -14.61 -3.48
C GLU A 157 14.59 -13.56 -4.53
N LYS A 158 13.86 -13.51 -5.64
CA LYS A 158 14.07 -12.52 -6.70
C LYS A 158 13.84 -11.10 -6.17
N MET A 159 12.75 -10.88 -5.43
CA MET A 159 12.43 -9.58 -4.83
C MET A 159 13.46 -9.17 -3.77
N VAL A 160 13.95 -10.13 -2.97
CA VAL A 160 15.02 -9.85 -1.98
C VAL A 160 16.32 -9.48 -2.69
N LYS A 161 16.67 -10.16 -3.80
CA LYS A 161 17.86 -9.83 -4.61
C LYS A 161 17.78 -8.41 -5.17
N GLU A 162 16.65 -8.05 -5.76
CA GLU A 162 16.40 -6.71 -6.30
C GLU A 162 16.52 -5.64 -5.20
N LEU A 163 15.96 -5.91 -4.01
CA LEU A 163 16.02 -4.98 -2.88
C LEU A 163 17.43 -4.80 -2.32
N ILE A 164 18.25 -5.86 -2.27
CA ILE A 164 19.66 -5.76 -1.87
C ILE A 164 20.46 -4.91 -2.87
N ASP A 165 20.21 -5.09 -4.17
CA ASP A 165 20.89 -4.30 -5.21
C ASP A 165 20.48 -2.82 -5.13
N GLU A 166 19.21 -2.53 -4.85
CA GLU A 166 18.69 -1.18 -4.62
C GLU A 166 19.32 -0.54 -3.37
N LEU A 167 19.36 -1.25 -2.23
CA LEU A 167 19.98 -0.75 -1.00
C LEU A 167 21.49 -0.47 -1.17
N ARG A 168 22.13 -1.15 -2.13
CA ARG A 168 23.51 -0.84 -2.51
C ARG A 168 23.61 0.44 -3.34
N GLU A 169 22.69 0.63 -4.28
CA GLU A 169 22.65 1.85 -5.11
C GLU A 169 22.33 3.10 -4.29
N THR A 170 21.48 2.98 -3.28
CA THR A 170 21.16 4.08 -2.34
C THR A 170 22.24 4.33 -1.29
N GLY A 171 23.26 3.47 -1.22
CA GLY A 171 24.38 3.60 -0.28
C GLY A 171 24.10 3.12 1.14
N ASN A 172 22.95 2.48 1.40
CA ASN A 172 22.63 1.90 2.71
C ASN A 172 23.43 0.60 2.96
N LEU A 173 23.67 -0.18 1.90
CA LEU A 173 24.60 -1.29 1.88
C LEU A 173 25.81 -0.92 1.03
N TYR A 174 27.00 -1.33 1.46
CA TYR A 174 28.20 -1.28 0.64
C TYR A 174 28.82 -2.67 0.51
N MET A 175 29.76 -2.78 -0.41
CA MET A 175 30.33 -4.05 -0.85
C MET A 175 31.84 -4.05 -0.62
N PRO A 176 32.33 -4.46 0.58
CA PRO A 176 33.77 -4.47 0.89
C PRO A 176 34.57 -5.38 -0.03
N LYS A 177 33.95 -6.49 -0.46
CA LYS A 177 34.55 -7.53 -1.31
C LYS A 177 33.52 -8.00 -2.32
N ALA A 178 33.98 -8.42 -3.50
CA ALA A 178 33.10 -8.98 -4.53
C ALA A 178 32.25 -10.15 -3.98
N GLY A 179 30.93 -10.03 -4.03
CA GLY A 179 29.96 -10.96 -3.45
C GLY A 179 29.59 -10.75 -1.98
N TYR A 180 30.17 -9.78 -1.27
CA TYR A 180 29.95 -9.57 0.17
C TYR A 180 29.38 -8.19 0.49
N PHE A 181 28.47 -8.13 1.45
CA PHE A 181 27.73 -6.93 1.82
C PHE A 181 27.95 -6.54 3.28
N LYS A 182 28.01 -5.24 3.53
CA LYS A 182 27.99 -4.63 4.86
C LYS A 182 27.03 -3.43 4.89
N PRO A 183 26.39 -3.17 6.04
CA PRO A 183 25.65 -1.93 6.27
C PRO A 183 26.63 -0.75 6.26
N ALA A 184 26.28 0.34 5.56
CA ALA A 184 27.02 1.59 5.72
C ALA A 184 26.90 2.06 7.18
N GLU A 185 28.03 2.32 7.83
CA GLU A 185 28.04 2.89 9.17
C GLU A 185 27.61 4.36 9.06
N GLU A 186 26.60 4.76 9.84
CA GLU A 186 26.30 6.17 10.08
C GLU A 186 27.55 6.78 10.72
N SER A 187 28.14 7.78 10.04
CA SER A 187 29.22 8.60 10.58
C SER A 187 28.71 9.53 11.67
#